data_AF-A0A0K8QM24-F1
#
_entry.id   AF-A0A0K8QM24-F1
#
_cell.length_a   1.000
_cell.length_b   1.000
_cell.length_c   1.000
_cell.angle_alpha   90.00
_cell.angle_beta   90.00
_cell.angle_gamma   90.00
#
_symmetry.space_group_name_H-M   'P 1'
#
loop_
_entity.id
_entity.type
_entity.pdbx_description
1 polymer ?
#
loop_
_entity_poly.entity_id
_entity_poly.type
_entity_poly.pdbx_seq_one_letter_code
_entity_poly.pdbx_strand_id
1 'polypeptide(L)'
;MRTPATLYALGCLACALAGAPAHAGETPPPDPKACTAITADAERLACYDRAMGRFAPTAHSPLRTAPPPESPQDPLRYARTEPLPQASAPLSLLDSRWELSPQSKLGNFHLRAYKPVYLLPAFYTSKTNQTPSSPAPGHTVTRSEGLDKTESKFQLSLKTKIWQGIFGDNGDLWMGYTQTSHWQVYNSDISRPFRETNYEPEAILAFRTNYDALGWKGRLFGVGVDHQSNGRADPLSRSWNRVIFDIGLEREGWTLMLRPWIRVPESRRNDDNPDISDYMGRGDLLLVHDWGSGHELALMLRHSLRGGDRSHGAMQLDWAFPIKNELRGHVQIFSGYGESLIDYNHQATYVGVGVSMLEWY
;
A
#
# COMPACT_ATOMS: atom_id res chain seq x y z
N MET A 1 -33.93 -57.46 -31.60
CA MET A 1 -35.28 -57.19 -31.08
C MET A 1 -35.45 -57.95 -29.76
N ARG A 2 -35.85 -57.22 -28.71
CA ARG A 2 -36.67 -57.61 -27.54
C ARG A 2 -36.41 -58.96 -26.82
N THR A 3 -35.94 -58.84 -25.56
CA THR A 3 -36.41 -59.47 -24.28
C THR A 3 -36.86 -60.93 -24.26
N PRO A 4 -36.56 -61.70 -23.19
CA PRO A 4 -37.40 -61.74 -21.97
C PRO A 4 -36.58 -61.68 -20.65
N ALA A 5 -37.08 -61.14 -19.54
CA ALA A 5 -38.02 -61.73 -18.56
C ALA A 5 -37.47 -63.05 -17.98
N THR A 6 -37.37 -63.33 -16.67
CA THR A 6 -38.32 -63.29 -15.54
C THR A 6 -37.54 -63.97 -14.36
N LEU A 7 -37.72 -63.72 -13.05
CA LEU A 7 -38.53 -64.54 -12.12
C LEU A 7 -38.12 -64.25 -10.63
N TYR A 8 -39.13 -64.06 -9.76
CA TYR A 8 -39.33 -64.59 -8.38
C TYR A 8 -38.45 -64.06 -7.22
N ALA A 9 -38.93 -63.52 -6.10
CA ALA A 9 -40.04 -63.80 -5.15
C ALA A 9 -39.65 -64.70 -3.95
N LEU A 10 -40.09 -64.23 -2.76
CA LEU A 10 -40.08 -64.83 -1.40
C LEU A 10 -38.73 -64.86 -0.67
N GLY A 11 -38.62 -64.58 0.63
CA GLY A 11 -39.62 -64.32 1.67
C GLY A 11 -39.12 -64.85 3.02
N CYS A 12 -39.22 -64.01 4.06
CA CYS A 12 -39.33 -64.34 5.49
C CYS A 12 -38.16 -64.89 6.32
N LEU A 13 -38.05 -64.25 7.49
CA LEU A 13 -38.01 -64.80 8.85
C LEU A 13 -36.71 -64.64 9.68
N ALA A 14 -36.91 -63.86 10.74
CA ALA A 14 -36.17 -63.69 11.99
C ALA A 14 -35.43 -64.91 12.55
N CYS A 15 -34.29 -64.68 13.22
CA CYS A 15 -34.19 -64.67 14.68
C CYS A 15 -32.76 -64.34 15.15
N ALA A 16 -32.69 -63.74 16.34
CA ALA A 16 -31.47 -63.32 17.03
C ALA A 16 -30.77 -64.49 17.76
N LEU A 17 -29.44 -64.39 17.95
CA LEU A 17 -28.72 -64.41 19.25
C LEU A 17 -27.24 -64.79 19.10
N ALA A 18 -26.38 -64.01 19.77
CA ALA A 18 -25.08 -64.27 20.43
C ALA A 18 -24.21 -65.48 20.00
N GLY A 19 -22.88 -65.44 19.88
CA GLY A 19 -21.83 -64.49 20.22
C GLY A 19 -20.51 -65.27 20.42
N ALA A 20 -19.37 -64.74 19.95
CA ALA A 20 -18.02 -65.05 20.44
C ALA A 20 -17.02 -64.02 19.88
N PRO A 21 -16.08 -63.47 20.67
CA PRO A 21 -15.12 -62.48 20.22
C PRO A 21 -13.89 -63.16 19.60
N ALA A 22 -13.55 -62.81 18.36
CA ALA A 22 -12.24 -63.12 17.80
C ALA A 22 -11.21 -62.13 18.39
N HIS A 23 -10.23 -62.66 19.12
CA HIS A 23 -9.03 -61.92 19.48
C HIS A 23 -8.23 -61.66 18.19
N ALA A 24 -8.17 -60.41 17.74
CA ALA A 24 -7.22 -59.99 16.73
C ALA A 24 -5.88 -59.71 17.41
N GLY A 25 -4.91 -60.60 17.21
CA GLY A 25 -3.52 -60.34 17.57
C GLY A 25 -2.97 -59.16 16.77
N GLU A 26 -2.21 -58.28 17.44
CA GLU A 26 -1.49 -57.20 16.79
C GLU A 26 -0.45 -57.77 15.83
N THR A 27 -0.63 -57.49 14.54
CA THR A 27 0.41 -57.69 13.53
C THR A 27 1.45 -56.60 13.69
N PRO A 28 2.77 -56.92 13.61
CA PRO A 28 3.81 -55.90 13.72
C PRO A 28 3.63 -54.82 12.64
N PRO A 29 4.00 -53.56 12.91
CA PRO A 29 3.76 -52.46 11.99
C PRO A 29 4.44 -52.75 10.63
N PRO A 30 3.72 -52.59 9.51
CA PRO A 30 4.29 -52.83 8.18
C PRO A 30 5.42 -51.82 7.88
N ASP A 31 6.43 -52.22 7.10
CA ASP A 31 7.43 -51.27 6.56
C ASP A 31 6.68 -50.16 5.78
N PRO A 32 6.89 -48.87 6.11
CA PRO A 32 6.24 -47.76 5.41
C PRO A 32 6.31 -47.83 3.88
N LYS A 33 7.36 -48.43 3.30
CA LYS A 33 7.48 -48.58 1.84
C LYS A 33 6.37 -49.44 1.24
N ALA A 34 5.82 -50.39 1.99
CA ALA A 34 4.73 -51.26 1.52
C ALA A 34 3.42 -50.48 1.28
N CYS A 35 3.22 -49.35 1.94
CA CYS A 35 2.01 -48.52 1.79
C CYS A 35 1.94 -47.80 0.44
N THR A 36 3.05 -47.69 -0.30
CA THR A 36 3.10 -46.99 -1.60
C THR A 36 2.26 -47.65 -2.70
N ALA A 37 2.03 -48.96 -2.61
CA ALA A 37 1.24 -49.70 -3.60
C ALA A 37 -0.28 -49.55 -3.40
N ILE A 38 -0.73 -49.00 -2.27
CA ILE A 38 -2.15 -48.82 -1.98
C ILE A 38 -2.67 -47.60 -2.74
N THR A 39 -3.61 -47.80 -3.67
CA THR A 39 -4.11 -46.71 -4.52
C THR A 39 -5.15 -45.83 -3.83
N ALA A 40 -5.98 -46.41 -2.95
CA ALA A 40 -7.00 -45.68 -2.21
C ALA A 40 -6.39 -44.82 -1.10
N ASP A 41 -6.65 -43.51 -1.14
CA ASP A 41 -5.98 -42.52 -0.27
C ASP A 41 -6.20 -42.77 1.22
N ALA A 42 -7.44 -43.09 1.63
CA ALA A 42 -7.78 -43.31 3.04
C ALA A 42 -7.09 -44.57 3.61
N GLU A 43 -6.99 -45.63 2.82
CA GLU A 43 -6.34 -46.88 3.20
C GLU A 43 -4.81 -46.73 3.21
N ARG A 44 -4.27 -46.00 2.23
CA ARG A 44 -2.84 -45.67 2.17
C ARG A 44 -2.42 -44.85 3.39
N LEU A 45 -3.22 -43.84 3.76
CA LEU A 45 -2.98 -43.03 4.95
C LEU A 45 -3.04 -43.88 6.23
N ALA A 46 -4.06 -44.71 6.40
CA ALA A 46 -4.19 -45.60 7.55
C ALA A 46 -3.02 -46.60 7.67
N CYS A 47 -2.47 -47.06 6.54
CA CYS A 47 -1.27 -47.90 6.50
C CYS A 47 -0.04 -47.16 7.03
N TYR A 48 0.21 -45.93 6.57
CA TYR A 48 1.32 -45.10 7.07
C TYR A 48 1.17 -44.77 8.54
N ASP A 49 -0.04 -44.43 8.98
CA ASP A 49 -0.31 -44.13 10.37
C ASP A 49 0.03 -45.33 11.26
N ARG A 50 -0.38 -46.55 10.86
CA ARG A 50 0.00 -47.78 11.58
C ARG A 50 1.50 -48.06 11.54
N ALA A 51 2.13 -47.92 10.36
CA ALA A 51 3.58 -48.13 10.18
C ALA A 51 4.42 -47.19 11.05
N MET A 52 3.93 -45.97 11.27
CA MET A 52 4.60 -44.92 12.04
C MET A 52 4.10 -44.82 13.49
N GLY A 53 3.24 -45.73 13.95
CA GLY A 53 2.71 -45.76 15.31
C GLY A 53 1.75 -44.61 15.65
N ARG A 54 1.18 -43.94 14.66
CA ARG A 54 0.07 -42.99 14.83
C ARG A 54 -1.25 -43.75 14.86
N PHE A 55 -1.89 -43.78 16.03
CA PHE A 55 -3.25 -44.28 16.16
C PHE A 55 -4.22 -43.10 16.17
N ALA A 56 -5.04 -42.97 15.13
CA ALA A 56 -6.18 -42.05 15.16
C ALA A 56 -7.24 -42.61 16.13
N PRO A 57 -7.86 -41.79 17.00
CA PRO A 57 -8.90 -42.28 17.90
C PRO A 57 -10.12 -42.75 17.10
N THR A 58 -10.56 -43.99 17.33
CA THR A 58 -11.79 -44.52 16.78
C THR A 58 -12.99 -43.76 17.37
N ALA A 59 -13.67 -42.98 16.53
CA ALA A 59 -14.87 -42.26 16.91
C ALA A 59 -16.07 -43.20 16.99
N HIS A 60 -16.41 -43.76 18.16
CA HIS A 60 -17.72 -44.36 18.45
C HIS A 60 -18.07 -44.22 19.95
N SER A 61 -18.95 -43.26 20.30
CA SER A 61 -20.16 -43.50 21.12
C SER A 61 -20.92 -42.17 21.37
N PRO A 62 -22.27 -42.18 21.45
CA PRO A 62 -23.08 -40.96 21.55
C PRO A 62 -23.43 -40.54 23.00
N LEU A 63 -23.82 -39.26 23.10
CA LEU A 63 -24.57 -38.55 24.16
C LEU A 63 -23.80 -37.83 25.31
N ARG A 64 -23.82 -36.49 25.16
CA ARG A 64 -24.07 -35.40 26.14
C ARG A 64 -23.22 -35.32 27.41
N THR A 65 -22.41 -34.26 27.54
CA THR A 65 -22.69 -33.03 28.35
C THR A 65 -21.49 -32.08 28.40
N ALA A 66 -21.81 -30.78 28.56
CA ALA A 66 -20.97 -29.60 28.77
C ALA A 66 -20.23 -29.00 27.54
N PRO A 67 -20.34 -27.67 27.30
CA PRO A 67 -19.45 -26.98 26.38
C PRO A 67 -18.04 -26.99 26.99
N PRO A 68 -16.99 -27.32 26.20
CA PRO A 68 -15.61 -27.27 26.67
C PRO A 68 -15.20 -25.82 26.95
N PRO A 69 -14.26 -25.57 27.89
CA PRO A 69 -13.69 -24.24 28.06
C PRO A 69 -13.06 -23.80 26.73
N GLU A 70 -13.25 -22.53 26.37
CA GLU A 70 -12.64 -21.92 25.19
C GLU A 70 -11.14 -22.23 25.18
N SER A 71 -10.72 -23.06 24.23
CA SER A 71 -9.33 -23.18 23.81
C SER A 71 -8.82 -21.77 23.45
N PRO A 72 -7.56 -21.41 23.78
CA PRO A 72 -7.00 -20.10 23.47
C PRO A 72 -7.26 -19.79 22.00
N GLN A 73 -7.97 -18.69 21.76
CA GLN A 73 -8.43 -18.29 20.45
C GLN A 73 -7.24 -18.27 19.48
N ASP A 74 -7.36 -19.07 18.43
CA ASP A 74 -6.49 -19.03 17.26
C ASP A 74 -6.39 -17.57 16.77
N PRO A 75 -5.21 -16.91 16.85
CA PRO A 75 -5.03 -15.52 16.47
C PRO A 75 -5.41 -15.24 15.01
N LEU A 76 -5.54 -16.28 14.18
CA LEU A 76 -5.81 -16.18 12.76
C LEU A 76 -7.30 -16.08 12.41
N ARG A 77 -8.22 -16.16 13.38
CA ARG A 77 -9.66 -15.96 13.12
C ARG A 77 -10.06 -14.52 12.78
N TYR A 78 -9.20 -13.53 13.05
CA TYR A 78 -9.42 -12.14 12.61
C TYR A 78 -9.17 -11.93 11.11
N ALA A 79 -8.61 -12.92 10.42
CA ALA A 79 -8.41 -12.91 8.97
C ALA A 79 -9.59 -13.52 8.19
N ARG A 80 -10.76 -13.72 8.82
CA ARG A 80 -11.99 -13.92 8.06
C ARG A 80 -12.34 -12.60 7.40
N THR A 81 -11.98 -12.50 6.12
CA THR A 81 -12.52 -11.56 5.15
C THR A 81 -14.05 -11.66 5.19
N GLU A 82 -14.68 -10.78 5.97
CA GLU A 82 -15.96 -10.23 5.54
C GLU A 82 -15.78 -9.81 4.07
N PRO A 83 -16.67 -10.23 3.15
CA PRO A 83 -16.65 -9.70 1.80
C PRO A 83 -16.64 -8.18 1.93
N LEU A 84 -15.65 -7.51 1.31
CA LEU A 84 -15.68 -6.06 1.19
C LEU A 84 -17.09 -5.66 0.73
N PRO A 85 -17.77 -4.71 1.40
CA PRO A 85 -19.03 -4.18 0.90
C PRO A 85 -18.81 -3.86 -0.58
N GLN A 86 -19.56 -4.52 -1.47
CA GLN A 86 -19.43 -4.27 -2.90
C GLN A 86 -19.96 -2.86 -3.13
N ALA A 87 -19.06 -1.88 -3.12
CA ALA A 87 -19.31 -0.54 -3.59
C ALA A 87 -19.84 -0.65 -5.02
N SER A 88 -20.98 0.00 -5.30
CA SER A 88 -21.41 0.21 -6.68
C SER A 88 -20.38 1.06 -7.42
N ALA A 89 -20.36 0.98 -8.75
CA ALA A 89 -19.35 1.67 -9.56
C ALA A 89 -19.18 3.15 -9.13
N PRO A 90 -17.93 3.61 -8.87
CA PRO A 90 -17.68 4.96 -8.39
C PRO A 90 -18.15 6.01 -9.41
N LEU A 91 -18.59 7.17 -8.92
CA LEU A 91 -19.13 8.22 -9.79
C LEU A 91 -18.03 9.01 -10.52
N SER A 92 -16.80 9.00 -10.00
CA SER A 92 -15.64 9.68 -10.57
C SER A 92 -14.31 9.16 -10.01
N LEU A 93 -13.17 9.67 -10.51
CA LEU A 93 -11.83 9.25 -10.10
C LEU A 93 -11.50 9.69 -8.65
N LEU A 94 -11.88 10.90 -8.26
CA LEU A 94 -11.79 11.41 -6.90
C LEU A 94 -12.75 10.67 -5.98
N ASP A 95 -13.95 10.32 -6.45
CA ASP A 95 -14.88 9.51 -5.68
C ASP A 95 -14.33 8.10 -5.42
N SER A 96 -13.72 7.46 -6.42
CA SER A 96 -13.08 6.16 -6.25
C SER A 96 -11.87 6.22 -5.31
N ARG A 97 -11.07 7.29 -5.40
CA ARG A 97 -9.82 7.48 -4.66
C ARG A 97 -10.05 7.89 -3.21
N TRP A 98 -11.10 8.65 -2.93
CA TRP A 98 -11.38 9.23 -1.60
C TRP A 98 -12.67 8.72 -0.96
N GLU A 99 -13.39 7.83 -1.64
CA GLU A 99 -14.65 7.25 -1.16
C GLU A 99 -15.61 8.35 -0.73
N LEU A 100 -15.93 9.28 -1.63
CA LEU A 100 -16.63 10.52 -1.26
C LEU A 100 -18.13 10.29 -1.12
N SER A 101 -18.72 9.49 -2.00
CA SER A 101 -20.15 9.16 -2.05
C SER A 101 -20.48 7.93 -1.19
N PRO A 102 -21.72 7.81 -0.66
CA PRO A 102 -22.18 6.62 0.05
C PRO A 102 -21.93 5.31 -0.71
N GLN A 103 -22.03 5.37 -2.04
CA GLN A 103 -21.82 4.26 -2.96
C GLN A 103 -20.38 3.76 -3.02
N SER A 104 -19.40 4.66 -2.81
CA SER A 104 -17.97 4.35 -2.88
C SER A 104 -17.35 4.06 -1.51
N LYS A 105 -18.10 4.26 -0.40
CA LYS A 105 -17.65 3.96 0.96
C LYS A 105 -17.38 2.47 1.14
N LEU A 106 -16.15 2.13 1.51
CA LEU A 106 -15.76 0.76 1.87
C LEU A 106 -15.77 0.52 3.38
N GLY A 107 -15.87 1.58 4.20
CA GLY A 107 -15.81 1.51 5.65
C GLY A 107 -14.44 1.92 6.20
N ASN A 108 -14.18 1.58 7.47
CA ASN A 108 -12.96 1.95 8.18
C ASN A 108 -11.91 0.84 8.08
N PHE A 109 -10.63 1.20 8.21
CA PHE A 109 -9.47 0.32 8.33
C PHE A 109 -9.15 -0.54 7.10
N HIS A 110 -9.70 -0.17 5.94
CA HIS A 110 -9.25 -0.72 4.65
C HIS A 110 -7.98 0.00 4.20
N LEU A 111 -6.92 -0.78 3.96
CA LEU A 111 -5.66 -0.26 3.47
C LEU A 111 -5.74 -0.10 1.95
N ARG A 112 -5.39 1.09 1.45
CA ARG A 112 -5.43 1.43 0.03
C ARG A 112 -4.18 2.19 -0.39
N ALA A 113 -3.90 2.22 -1.68
CA ALA A 113 -2.91 3.11 -2.26
C ALA A 113 -3.26 4.59 -1.98
N TYR A 114 -2.26 5.44 -1.74
CA TYR A 114 -2.49 6.88 -1.54
C TYR A 114 -1.89 7.76 -2.63
N LYS A 115 -0.56 7.79 -2.78
CA LYS A 115 0.18 8.34 -3.92
C LYS A 115 0.69 7.16 -4.79
N PRO A 116 1.29 7.40 -5.96
CA PRO A 116 1.82 6.32 -6.79
C PRO A 116 2.80 5.41 -6.04
N VAL A 117 2.81 4.12 -6.38
CA VAL A 117 3.74 3.11 -5.84
C VAL A 117 4.60 2.58 -6.98
N TYR A 118 5.89 2.92 -6.93
CA TYR A 118 6.82 2.69 -8.03
C TYR A 118 8.22 2.32 -7.56
N LEU A 119 8.97 1.73 -8.48
CA LEU A 119 10.41 1.50 -8.41
C LEU A 119 11.03 1.96 -9.73
N LEU A 120 11.98 2.89 -9.64
CA LEU A 120 12.81 3.41 -10.71
C LEU A 120 14.25 2.90 -10.49
N PRO A 121 14.66 1.79 -11.12
CA PRO A 121 16.03 1.28 -10.96
C PRO A 121 17.09 2.26 -11.47
N ALA A 122 16.74 3.08 -12.46
CA ALA A 122 17.60 4.14 -12.97
C ALA A 122 16.93 5.49 -12.75
N PHE A 123 17.46 6.26 -11.80
CA PHE A 123 17.10 7.64 -11.51
C PHE A 123 18.37 8.50 -11.58
N TYR A 124 18.55 9.19 -12.69
CA TYR A 124 19.73 10.00 -12.98
C TYR A 124 19.50 11.46 -12.62
N THR A 125 20.50 12.12 -12.01
CA THR A 125 20.51 13.56 -11.75
C THR A 125 21.54 14.31 -12.58
N SER A 126 21.19 15.52 -13.03
CA SER A 126 22.12 16.44 -13.68
C SER A 126 23.23 16.92 -12.75
N LYS A 127 22.93 17.05 -11.44
CA LYS A 127 23.83 17.59 -10.42
C LYS A 127 23.59 16.93 -9.07
N THR A 128 24.61 16.27 -8.53
CA THR A 128 24.56 15.70 -7.17
C THR A 128 24.78 16.77 -6.10
N ASN A 129 24.15 16.59 -4.95
CA ASN A 129 24.35 17.42 -3.76
C ASN A 129 25.41 16.79 -2.85
N GLN A 130 26.69 17.02 -3.16
CA GLN A 130 27.80 16.34 -2.50
C GLN A 130 28.03 16.79 -1.04
N THR A 131 27.53 17.98 -0.68
CA THR A 131 27.72 18.59 0.64
C THR A 131 26.44 19.32 1.03
N PRO A 132 25.35 18.61 1.35
CA PRO A 132 24.08 19.22 1.69
C PRO A 132 24.23 20.11 2.92
N SER A 133 23.51 21.22 2.93
CA SER A 133 23.54 22.20 4.03
C SER A 133 22.19 22.86 4.24
N SER A 134 21.98 23.42 5.43
CA SER A 134 20.89 24.37 5.71
C SER A 134 21.45 25.54 6.54
N PRO A 135 20.71 26.65 6.69
CA PRO A 135 21.12 27.75 7.55
C PRO A 135 21.13 27.41 9.06
N ALA A 136 20.61 26.25 9.45
CA ALA A 136 20.58 25.83 10.84
C ALA A 136 22.00 25.51 11.34
N PRO A 137 22.36 25.90 12.58
CA PRO A 137 23.63 25.52 13.17
C PRO A 137 23.83 24.00 13.17
N GLY A 138 25.01 23.52 12.80
CA GLY A 138 25.32 22.08 12.79
C GLY A 138 24.75 21.29 11.61
N HIS A 139 24.04 21.92 10.67
CA HIS A 139 23.35 21.24 9.56
C HIS A 139 24.11 21.31 8.23
N THR A 140 25.43 21.44 8.27
CA THR A 140 26.31 21.54 7.10
C THR A 140 27.26 20.36 7.04
N VAL A 141 27.13 19.55 6.00
CA VAL A 141 28.09 18.50 5.67
C VAL A 141 29.39 19.15 5.17
N THR A 142 30.50 18.85 5.82
CA THR A 142 31.82 19.46 5.52
C THR A 142 32.72 18.59 4.64
N ARG A 143 32.36 17.32 4.46
CA ARG A 143 33.09 16.36 3.61
C ARG A 143 32.15 15.84 2.55
N SER A 144 32.64 15.75 1.32
CA SER A 144 31.87 15.21 0.20
C SER A 144 31.31 13.81 0.54
N GLU A 145 30.02 13.62 0.30
CA GLU A 145 29.32 12.35 0.45
C GLU A 145 29.76 11.29 -0.58
N GLY A 146 30.37 11.73 -1.69
CA GLY A 146 30.91 10.81 -2.71
C GLY A 146 29.82 10.16 -3.56
N LEU A 147 28.76 10.93 -3.83
CA LEU A 147 27.55 10.47 -4.51
C LEU A 147 27.76 10.32 -6.02
N ASP A 148 27.20 9.26 -6.57
CA ASP A 148 27.05 9.07 -8.01
C ASP A 148 25.80 9.77 -8.53
N LYS A 149 25.81 10.08 -9.83
CA LYS A 149 24.67 10.71 -10.51
C LYS A 149 23.47 9.79 -10.71
N THR A 150 23.66 8.47 -10.66
CA THR A 150 22.59 7.50 -10.90
C THR A 150 22.35 6.68 -9.65
N GLU A 151 21.09 6.61 -9.25
CA GLU A 151 20.63 5.84 -8.11
C GLU A 151 19.32 5.12 -8.44
N SER A 152 18.90 4.20 -7.57
CA SER A 152 17.53 3.69 -7.59
C SER A 152 16.65 4.62 -6.76
N LYS A 153 15.43 4.87 -7.22
CA LYS A 153 14.38 5.57 -6.45
C LYS A 153 13.15 4.69 -6.32
N PHE A 154 12.52 4.66 -5.16
CA PHE A 154 11.19 4.05 -5.02
C PHE A 154 10.31 4.83 -4.08
N GLN A 155 8.99 4.65 -4.23
CA GLN A 155 7.98 5.22 -3.35
C GLN A 155 6.98 4.15 -2.92
N LEU A 156 6.71 4.12 -1.62
CA LEU A 156 5.61 3.37 -1.03
C LEU A 156 4.61 4.38 -0.47
N SER A 157 3.33 4.22 -0.78
CA SER A 157 2.32 5.16 -0.30
C SER A 157 0.98 4.49 -0.08
N LEU A 158 0.51 4.58 1.15
CA LEU A 158 -0.69 3.91 1.62
C LEU A 158 -1.54 4.88 2.42
N LYS A 159 -2.85 4.66 2.43
CA LYS A 159 -3.78 5.31 3.33
C LYS A 159 -4.84 4.36 3.83
N THR A 160 -5.45 4.71 4.94
CA THR A 160 -6.63 4.05 5.46
C THR A 160 -7.59 5.04 6.09
N LYS A 161 -8.88 4.79 5.96
CA LYS A 161 -9.90 5.58 6.62
C LYS A 161 -10.04 5.10 8.06
N ILE A 162 -9.82 5.98 9.03
CA ILE A 162 -9.93 5.62 10.45
C ILE A 162 -11.30 5.99 11.03
N TRP A 163 -12.00 6.94 10.43
CA TRP A 163 -13.35 7.34 10.84
C TRP A 163 -14.16 7.86 9.66
N GLN A 164 -15.16 7.09 9.23
CA GLN A 164 -16.13 7.48 8.22
C GLN A 164 -17.28 8.33 8.79
N GLY A 165 -17.68 9.37 8.07
CA GLY A 165 -18.93 10.08 8.34
C GLY A 165 -18.95 10.81 9.69
N ILE A 166 -17.88 11.53 10.02
CA ILE A 166 -17.79 12.34 11.24
C ILE A 166 -18.94 13.36 11.30
N PHE A 167 -19.40 13.83 10.15
CA PHE A 167 -20.52 14.76 10.01
C PHE A 167 -21.68 14.12 9.25
N GLY A 168 -22.17 12.99 9.75
CA GLY A 168 -23.30 12.26 9.15
C GLY A 168 -22.84 11.41 7.97
N ASP A 169 -23.25 11.76 6.75
CA ASP A 169 -22.84 11.06 5.52
C ASP A 169 -21.61 11.71 4.83
N ASN A 170 -20.96 12.67 5.49
CA ASN A 170 -19.81 13.40 4.97
C ASN A 170 -18.72 13.60 6.03
N GLY A 171 -17.49 13.87 5.57
CA GLY A 171 -16.31 14.07 6.42
C GLY A 171 -15.72 12.75 6.89
N ASP A 172 -14.72 12.25 6.16
CA ASP A 172 -13.98 11.04 6.51
C ASP A 172 -12.57 11.42 6.97
N LEU A 173 -12.14 10.88 8.12
CA LEU A 173 -10.76 11.01 8.58
C LEU A 173 -9.92 9.85 8.04
N TRP A 174 -8.88 10.22 7.31
CA TRP A 174 -7.89 9.33 6.72
C TRP A 174 -6.55 9.47 7.42
N MET A 175 -5.82 8.37 7.56
CA MET A 175 -4.41 8.34 7.88
C MET A 175 -3.64 7.91 6.64
N GLY A 176 -2.65 8.70 6.23
CA GLY A 176 -1.77 8.43 5.12
C GLY A 176 -0.33 8.22 5.61
N TYR A 177 0.42 7.45 4.83
CA TYR A 177 1.87 7.32 4.99
C TYR A 177 2.50 7.20 3.61
N THR A 178 3.40 8.13 3.28
CA THR A 178 4.26 8.04 2.10
C THR A 178 5.71 7.93 2.53
N GLN A 179 6.45 7.05 1.86
CA GLN A 179 7.89 6.95 2.00
C GLN A 179 8.54 6.97 0.63
N THR A 180 9.51 7.84 0.43
CA THR A 180 10.33 7.89 -0.79
C THR A 180 11.79 7.67 -0.42
N SER A 181 12.47 6.78 -1.13
CA SER A 181 13.85 6.40 -0.81
C SER A 181 14.74 6.47 -2.05
N HIS A 182 15.95 6.99 -1.86
CA HIS A 182 17.01 7.16 -2.84
C HIS A 182 18.19 6.28 -2.45
N TRP A 183 18.53 5.33 -3.31
CA TRP A 183 19.50 4.28 -3.02
C TRP A 183 20.64 4.31 -4.03
N GLN A 184 21.86 4.59 -3.57
CA GLN A 184 23.09 4.56 -4.36
C GLN A 184 23.51 3.11 -4.70
N VAL A 185 22.58 2.30 -5.23
CA VAL A 185 22.75 0.86 -5.47
C VAL A 185 23.95 0.54 -6.36
N TYR A 186 24.36 1.48 -7.22
CA TYR A 186 25.48 1.32 -8.14
C TYR A 186 26.82 1.80 -7.58
N ASN A 187 26.81 2.57 -6.49
CA ASN A 187 28.00 3.22 -5.95
C ASN A 187 28.75 2.26 -5.02
N SER A 188 29.65 1.46 -5.59
CA SER A 188 30.48 0.52 -4.83
C SER A 188 31.47 1.21 -3.89
N ASP A 189 31.91 2.41 -4.24
CA ASP A 189 33.03 3.09 -3.57
C ASP A 189 32.67 3.51 -2.13
N ILE A 190 31.38 3.77 -1.88
CA ILE A 190 30.84 4.08 -0.53
C ILE A 190 29.91 2.99 0.01
N SER A 191 30.00 1.75 -0.51
CA SER A 191 29.20 0.59 -0.04
C SER A 191 27.69 0.68 -0.29
N ARG A 192 27.28 1.32 -1.38
CA ARG A 192 25.89 1.35 -1.89
C ARG A 192 24.84 1.78 -0.86
N PRO A 193 25.00 2.92 -0.18
CA PRO A 193 24.12 3.34 0.89
C PRO A 193 22.79 3.88 0.35
N PHE A 194 21.74 3.83 1.18
CA PHE A 194 20.63 4.76 1.01
C PHE A 194 21.13 6.17 1.26
N ARG A 195 21.04 7.02 0.23
CA ARG A 195 21.39 8.44 0.32
C ARG A 195 20.35 9.16 1.17
N GLU A 196 19.08 9.01 0.81
CA GLU A 196 17.98 9.71 1.47
C GLU A 196 16.76 8.81 1.59
N THR A 197 15.99 9.00 2.65
CA THR A 197 14.63 8.48 2.75
C THR A 197 13.77 9.53 3.43
N ASN A 198 12.63 9.87 2.84
CA ASN A 198 11.67 10.79 3.43
C ASN A 198 10.45 10.01 3.89
N TYR A 199 10.04 10.28 5.12
CA TYR A 199 8.89 9.70 5.80
C TYR A 199 7.83 10.80 5.94
N GLU A 200 6.64 10.58 5.38
CA GLU A 200 5.56 11.58 5.29
C GLU A 200 4.24 10.97 5.79
N PRO A 201 4.03 10.85 7.12
CA PRO A 201 2.72 10.56 7.67
C PRO A 201 1.78 11.78 7.58
N GLU A 202 0.53 11.50 7.26
CA GLU A 202 -0.53 12.51 7.08
C GLU A 202 -1.80 12.07 7.83
N ALA A 203 -2.54 13.02 8.40
CA ALA A 203 -3.91 12.79 8.88
C ALA A 203 -4.83 13.82 8.21
N ILE A 204 -5.82 13.35 7.43
CA ILE A 204 -6.56 14.17 6.47
C ILE A 204 -8.05 14.01 6.71
N LEU A 205 -8.74 15.11 7.00
CA LEU A 205 -10.19 15.16 7.06
C LEU A 205 -10.74 15.56 5.69
N ALA A 206 -11.33 14.60 4.98
CA ALA A 206 -11.79 14.74 3.60
C ALA A 206 -13.32 14.87 3.52
N PHE A 207 -13.78 15.90 2.84
CA PHE A 207 -15.19 16.21 2.60
C PHE A 207 -15.54 16.10 1.13
N ARG A 208 -16.65 15.42 0.86
CA ARG A 208 -17.32 15.50 -0.43
C ARG A 208 -17.88 16.92 -0.62
N THR A 209 -17.60 17.49 -1.78
CA THR A 209 -18.16 18.74 -2.29
C THR A 209 -18.87 18.48 -3.62
N ASN A 210 -19.64 19.47 -4.11
CA ASN A 210 -20.37 19.35 -5.38
C ASN A 210 -20.58 20.71 -6.07
N TYR A 211 -19.59 21.59 -6.03
CA TYR A 211 -19.67 22.86 -6.72
C TYR A 211 -19.21 22.72 -8.18
N ASP A 212 -19.71 23.59 -9.05
CA ASP A 212 -19.30 23.68 -10.46
C ASP A 212 -18.69 25.05 -10.69
N ALA A 213 -17.50 25.08 -11.30
CA ALA A 213 -16.85 26.31 -11.70
C ALA A 213 -16.09 26.10 -13.01
N LEU A 214 -16.43 26.90 -14.04
CA LEU A 214 -15.73 26.92 -15.33
C LEU A 214 -15.64 25.52 -16.01
N GLY A 215 -16.66 24.68 -15.80
CA GLY A 215 -16.71 23.31 -16.33
C GLY A 215 -15.94 22.27 -15.51
N TRP A 216 -15.36 22.65 -14.37
CA TRP A 216 -14.76 21.74 -13.40
C TRP A 216 -15.74 21.45 -12.26
N LYS A 217 -15.84 20.19 -11.87
CA LYS A 217 -16.62 19.74 -10.71
C LYS A 217 -15.73 19.67 -9.50
N GLY A 218 -15.98 20.49 -8.49
CA GLY A 218 -15.38 20.34 -7.16
C GLY A 218 -15.97 19.13 -6.47
N ARG A 219 -15.13 18.13 -6.20
CA ARG A 219 -15.53 16.88 -5.52
C ARG A 219 -14.98 16.75 -4.13
N LEU A 220 -13.78 17.29 -3.88
CA LEU A 220 -13.06 17.10 -2.63
C LEU A 220 -12.66 18.46 -2.04
N PHE A 221 -12.93 18.63 -0.76
CA PHE A 221 -12.22 19.57 0.09
C PHE A 221 -11.61 18.79 1.26
N GLY A 222 -10.33 18.96 1.52
CA GLY A 222 -9.62 18.29 2.61
C GLY A 222 -8.88 19.29 3.48
N VAL A 223 -8.73 18.94 4.77
CA VAL A 223 -7.81 19.62 5.68
C VAL A 223 -6.96 18.55 6.35
N GLY A 224 -5.65 18.63 6.16
CA GLY A 224 -4.70 17.65 6.67
C GLY A 224 -3.63 18.26 7.56
N VAL A 225 -3.17 17.48 8.53
CA VAL A 225 -1.88 17.70 9.19
C VAL A 225 -0.87 16.73 8.61
N ASP A 226 0.31 17.24 8.33
CA ASP A 226 1.38 16.53 7.66
C ASP A 226 2.68 16.75 8.42
N HIS A 227 3.41 15.67 8.63
CA HIS A 227 4.79 15.71 9.07
C HIS A 227 5.64 15.09 7.99
N GLN A 228 6.75 15.73 7.62
CA GLN A 228 7.71 15.15 6.71
C GLN A 228 9.11 15.29 7.31
N SER A 229 9.83 14.17 7.42
CA SER A 229 11.22 14.17 7.88
C SER A 229 12.04 13.11 7.16
N ASN A 230 13.36 13.21 7.24
CA ASN A 230 14.25 12.20 6.67
C ASN A 230 14.80 11.19 7.68
N GLY A 231 14.46 11.34 8.97
CA GLY A 231 14.88 10.43 10.04
C GLY A 231 16.40 10.37 10.25
N ARG A 232 17.15 11.38 9.81
CA ARG A 232 18.61 11.47 9.99
C ARG A 232 18.97 12.29 11.23
N ALA A 233 20.19 12.09 11.71
CA ALA A 233 20.81 12.97 12.69
C ALA A 233 21.59 14.10 12.01
N ASP A 234 21.98 15.12 12.78
CA ASP A 234 22.89 16.17 12.33
C ASP A 234 24.19 15.58 11.74
N PRO A 235 24.74 16.17 10.65
CA PRO A 235 24.30 17.39 9.98
C PRO A 235 23.20 17.19 8.91
N LEU A 236 22.72 15.96 8.73
CA LEU A 236 21.81 15.57 7.64
C LEU A 236 20.33 15.66 8.02
N SER A 237 19.99 15.95 9.28
CA SER A 237 18.60 16.05 9.73
C SER A 237 17.82 17.07 8.91
N ARG A 238 16.66 16.68 8.40
CA ARG A 238 15.70 17.59 7.75
C ARG A 238 14.30 17.21 8.18
N SER A 239 13.51 18.22 8.54
CA SER A 239 12.13 18.03 8.97
C SER A 239 11.30 19.30 8.85
N TRP A 240 10.00 19.13 8.73
CA TRP A 240 9.01 20.20 8.81
C TRP A 240 7.61 19.64 9.02
N ASN A 241 6.70 20.50 9.46
CA ASN A 241 5.30 20.17 9.72
C ASN A 241 4.40 21.15 8.96
N ARG A 242 3.27 20.66 8.43
CA ARG A 242 2.35 21.44 7.59
C ARG A 242 0.89 21.21 7.98
N VAL A 243 0.08 22.24 7.80
CA VAL A 243 -1.37 22.12 7.64
C VAL A 243 -1.65 22.31 6.15
N ILE A 244 -2.20 21.28 5.50
CA ILE A 244 -2.46 21.23 4.06
C ILE A 244 -3.96 21.34 3.81
N PHE A 245 -4.36 22.07 2.78
CA PHE A 245 -5.74 22.10 2.31
C PHE A 245 -5.81 21.44 0.95
N ASP A 246 -6.61 20.40 0.78
CA ASP A 246 -6.78 19.70 -0.49
C ASP A 246 -8.03 20.19 -1.20
N ILE A 247 -7.89 20.65 -2.44
CA ILE A 247 -9.02 21.06 -3.27
C ILE A 247 -8.98 20.21 -4.54
N GLY A 248 -9.89 19.24 -4.63
CA GLY A 248 -9.98 18.29 -5.74
C GLY A 248 -11.10 18.63 -6.71
N LEU A 249 -10.72 18.82 -7.96
CA LEU A 249 -11.57 19.18 -9.09
C LEU A 249 -11.43 18.13 -10.19
N GLU A 250 -12.51 17.88 -10.94
CA GLU A 250 -12.48 16.96 -12.08
C GLU A 250 -13.19 17.51 -13.30
N ARG A 251 -12.73 17.06 -14.47
CA ARG A 251 -13.34 17.32 -15.76
C ARG A 251 -12.89 16.27 -16.79
N GLU A 252 -13.81 15.44 -17.28
CA GLU A 252 -13.61 14.59 -18.48
C GLU A 252 -12.22 13.91 -18.59
N GLY A 253 -11.93 12.95 -17.70
CA GLY A 253 -10.63 12.26 -17.67
C GLY A 253 -9.48 13.07 -17.05
N TRP A 254 -9.71 14.33 -16.69
CA TRP A 254 -8.77 15.13 -15.91
C TRP A 254 -9.16 15.23 -14.45
N THR A 255 -8.15 15.17 -13.60
CA THR A 255 -8.24 15.50 -12.18
C THR A 255 -7.21 16.58 -11.83
N LEU A 256 -7.64 17.60 -11.09
CA LEU A 256 -6.81 18.69 -10.61
C LEU A 256 -6.89 18.73 -9.09
N MET A 257 -5.74 18.64 -8.43
CA MET A 257 -5.57 18.85 -7.00
C MET A 257 -4.80 20.14 -6.78
N LEU A 258 -5.37 21.08 -6.04
CA LEU A 258 -4.68 22.26 -5.55
C LEU A 258 -4.41 22.08 -4.06
N ARG A 259 -3.17 22.25 -3.64
CA ARG A 259 -2.76 22.03 -2.25
C ARG A 259 -1.97 23.20 -1.69
N PRO A 260 -2.60 24.30 -1.27
CA PRO A 260 -1.92 25.28 -0.44
C PRO A 260 -1.66 24.71 0.96
N TRP A 261 -0.58 25.13 1.59
CA TRP A 261 -0.27 24.75 2.97
C TRP A 261 0.34 25.87 3.79
N ILE A 262 0.21 25.72 5.10
CA ILE A 262 0.82 26.57 6.11
C ILE A 262 1.86 25.73 6.84
N ARG A 263 3.12 26.18 6.82
CA ARG A 263 4.16 25.59 7.65
C ARG A 263 3.84 25.86 9.13
N VAL A 264 3.84 24.81 9.95
CA VAL A 264 3.76 24.93 11.41
C VAL A 264 5.14 25.38 11.91
N PRO A 265 5.26 26.53 12.59
CA PRO A 265 6.56 27.04 13.04
C PRO A 265 7.21 26.16 14.10
N GLU A 266 8.53 26.04 14.02
CA GLU A 266 9.38 25.37 15.01
C GLU A 266 10.25 26.39 15.73
N SER A 267 10.69 26.07 16.95
CA SER A 267 11.66 26.93 17.64
C SER A 267 12.98 26.93 16.88
N ARG A 268 13.69 28.07 16.82
CA ARG A 268 14.99 28.17 16.11
C ARG A 268 16.02 27.10 16.48
N ARG A 269 15.96 26.56 17.70
CA ARG A 269 16.88 25.51 18.18
C ARG A 269 16.57 24.13 17.58
N ASN A 270 15.33 23.90 17.16
CA ASN A 270 14.84 22.61 16.67
C ASN A 270 14.38 22.70 15.20
N ASP A 271 14.73 23.78 14.49
CA ASP A 271 14.33 23.99 13.10
C ASP A 271 15.51 23.61 12.20
N ASP A 272 15.46 22.41 11.64
CA ASP A 272 16.53 21.82 10.83
C ASP A 272 16.77 22.57 9.52
N ASN A 273 15.78 23.31 9.03
CA ASN A 273 15.78 23.98 7.74
C ASN A 273 14.87 25.23 7.77
N PRO A 274 15.33 26.33 8.40
CA PRO A 274 14.50 27.51 8.65
C PRO A 274 13.97 28.21 7.39
N ASP A 275 14.67 28.04 6.27
CA ASP A 275 14.37 28.60 4.95
C ASP A 275 13.60 27.65 4.03
N ILE A 276 13.17 26.47 4.50
CA ILE A 276 12.51 25.45 3.64
C ILE A 276 11.31 25.98 2.86
N SER A 277 10.53 26.90 3.45
CA SER A 277 9.37 27.50 2.79
C SER A 277 9.74 28.44 1.65
N ASP A 278 11.00 28.83 1.48
CA ASP A 278 11.45 29.62 0.33
C ASP A 278 11.84 28.72 -0.85
N TYR A 279 11.88 27.39 -0.67
CA TYR A 279 12.18 26.41 -1.72
C TYR A 279 11.02 25.44 -1.99
N MET A 280 10.61 24.69 -0.96
CA MET A 280 9.47 23.78 -1.04
C MET A 280 8.17 24.56 -1.17
N GLY A 281 8.13 25.77 -0.60
CA GLY A 281 7.07 26.74 -0.86
C GLY A 281 5.84 26.63 0.03
N ARG A 282 4.71 27.05 -0.54
CA ARG A 282 3.42 27.24 0.16
C ARG A 282 2.25 26.60 -0.56
N GLY A 283 2.51 25.93 -1.67
CA GLY A 283 1.50 25.19 -2.37
C GLY A 283 2.05 24.46 -3.57
N ASP A 284 1.31 23.44 -3.98
CA ASP A 284 1.47 22.78 -5.25
C ASP A 284 0.12 22.60 -5.96
N LEU A 285 0.25 22.26 -7.23
CA LEU A 285 -0.81 21.86 -8.13
C LEU A 285 -0.42 20.52 -8.72
N LEU A 286 -1.34 19.56 -8.71
CA LEU A 286 -1.20 18.28 -9.40
C LEU A 286 -2.34 18.15 -10.42
N LEU A 287 -1.98 18.07 -11.69
CA LEU A 287 -2.91 17.83 -12.79
C LEU A 287 -2.64 16.43 -13.35
N VAL A 288 -3.67 15.58 -13.35
CA VAL A 288 -3.59 14.21 -13.86
C VAL A 288 -4.57 14.05 -15.00
N HIS A 289 -4.15 13.34 -16.04
CA HIS A 289 -5.02 12.89 -17.11
C HIS A 289 -4.94 11.37 -17.24
N ASP A 290 -6.11 10.74 -17.12
CA ASP A 290 -6.32 9.32 -17.35
C ASP A 290 -7.08 9.12 -18.67
N TRP A 291 -6.51 8.33 -19.57
CA TRP A 291 -7.11 8.05 -20.89
C TRP A 291 -8.04 6.83 -20.88
N GLY A 292 -8.22 6.13 -19.76
CA GLY A 292 -8.93 4.86 -19.64
C GLY A 292 -8.28 3.67 -20.35
N SER A 293 -7.28 3.90 -21.21
CA SER A 293 -6.50 2.89 -21.94
C SER A 293 -5.34 2.30 -21.11
N GLY A 294 -5.21 2.72 -19.85
CA GLY A 294 -4.10 2.36 -18.96
C GLY A 294 -2.90 3.31 -19.01
N HIS A 295 -2.98 4.38 -19.82
CA HIS A 295 -2.05 5.50 -19.76
C HIS A 295 -2.53 6.54 -18.73
N GLU A 296 -1.62 7.02 -17.89
CA GLU A 296 -1.84 8.14 -16.97
C GLU A 296 -0.67 9.12 -17.09
N LEU A 297 -0.96 10.41 -17.21
CA LEU A 297 0.03 11.49 -17.19
C LEU A 297 -0.25 12.40 -16.00
N ALA A 298 0.75 12.60 -15.14
CA ALA A 298 0.64 13.48 -13.98
C ALA A 298 1.69 14.60 -14.07
N LEU A 299 1.24 15.84 -13.91
CA LEU A 299 2.07 17.04 -13.83
C LEU A 299 1.89 17.68 -12.45
N MET A 300 2.96 17.69 -11.66
CA MET A 300 3.03 18.45 -10.42
C MET A 300 3.81 19.75 -10.66
N LEU A 301 3.28 20.87 -10.19
CA LEU A 301 3.93 22.18 -10.15
C LEU A 301 3.92 22.70 -8.72
N ARG A 302 5.09 23.08 -8.20
CA ARG A 302 5.27 23.61 -6.85
C ARG A 302 5.97 24.96 -6.88
N HIS A 303 5.54 25.90 -6.04
CA HIS A 303 6.14 27.23 -6.00
C HIS A 303 6.21 27.81 -4.58
N SER A 304 7.24 28.62 -4.34
CA SER A 304 7.47 29.38 -3.10
C SER A 304 6.37 30.39 -2.79
N LEU A 305 5.70 30.88 -3.84
CA LEU A 305 4.79 32.03 -3.85
C LEU A 305 5.46 33.29 -3.28
N ARG A 306 6.77 33.43 -3.53
CA ARG A 306 7.58 34.62 -3.24
C ARG A 306 8.16 35.16 -4.55
N GLY A 307 8.57 36.43 -4.53
CA GLY A 307 9.29 37.07 -5.63
C GLY A 307 10.78 37.28 -5.33
N GLY A 308 11.51 37.78 -6.32
CA GLY A 308 12.95 38.04 -6.22
C GLY A 308 13.76 36.76 -6.01
N ASP A 309 14.84 36.85 -5.23
CA ASP A 309 15.77 35.74 -4.96
C ASP A 309 15.16 34.58 -4.17
N ARG A 310 13.90 34.72 -3.70
CA ARG A 310 13.15 33.66 -3.02
C ARG A 310 12.12 32.98 -3.91
N SER A 311 12.08 33.33 -5.19
CA SER A 311 11.15 32.76 -6.18
C SER A 311 11.63 31.41 -6.68
N HIS A 312 11.55 30.39 -5.82
CA HIS A 312 11.89 29.01 -6.20
C HIS A 312 10.64 28.18 -6.47
N GLY A 313 10.82 27.10 -7.22
CA GLY A 313 9.78 26.13 -7.51
C GLY A 313 10.35 24.85 -8.11
N ALA A 314 9.44 23.94 -8.44
CA ALA A 314 9.75 22.69 -9.11
C ALA A 314 8.59 22.24 -9.99
N MET A 315 8.91 21.39 -10.96
CA MET A 315 7.94 20.61 -11.70
C MET A 315 8.31 19.14 -11.69
N GLN A 316 7.31 18.27 -11.72
CA GLN A 316 7.47 16.84 -11.94
C GLN A 316 6.46 16.37 -12.98
N LEU A 317 6.93 15.62 -13.96
CA LEU A 317 6.10 14.95 -14.95
C LEU A 317 6.28 13.44 -14.78
N ASP A 318 5.19 12.73 -14.56
CA ASP A 318 5.15 11.28 -14.50
C ASP A 318 4.27 10.76 -15.65
N TRP A 319 4.76 9.74 -16.35
CA TRP A 319 4.00 9.03 -17.37
C TRP A 319 4.00 7.54 -17.07
N ALA A 320 2.81 7.02 -16.83
CA ALA A 320 2.55 5.60 -16.67
C ALA A 320 1.91 5.04 -17.93
N PHE A 321 2.34 3.85 -18.36
CA PHE A 321 1.78 3.16 -19.53
C PHE A 321 1.62 1.66 -19.28
N PRO A 322 0.65 0.98 -19.92
CA PRO A 322 0.35 -0.41 -19.64
C PRO A 322 1.47 -1.34 -20.11
N ILE A 323 1.89 -2.27 -19.24
CA ILE A 323 2.75 -3.41 -19.60
C ILE A 323 1.91 -4.70 -19.60
N LYS A 324 1.37 -5.08 -18.43
CA LYS A 324 0.56 -6.28 -18.27
C LYS A 324 -0.25 -6.21 -16.97
N ASN A 325 -1.55 -6.53 -17.04
CA ASN A 325 -2.46 -6.49 -15.89
C ASN A 325 -2.37 -5.15 -15.15
N GLU A 326 -1.95 -5.13 -13.88
CA GLU A 326 -1.73 -3.92 -13.06
C GLU A 326 -0.31 -3.37 -13.17
N LEU A 327 0.64 -4.10 -13.77
CA LEU A 327 2.00 -3.63 -13.97
C LEU A 327 2.02 -2.54 -15.06
N ARG A 328 2.64 -1.41 -14.72
CA ARG A 328 2.83 -0.26 -15.59
C ARG A 328 4.33 0.02 -15.76
N GLY A 329 4.70 0.50 -16.94
CA GLY A 329 5.98 1.18 -17.14
C GLY A 329 5.84 2.61 -16.67
N HIS A 330 6.88 3.15 -16.04
CA HIS A 330 6.83 4.45 -15.39
C HIS A 330 8.06 5.28 -15.76
N VAL A 331 7.84 6.48 -16.29
CA VAL A 331 8.87 7.47 -16.60
C VAL A 331 8.60 8.71 -15.76
N GLN A 332 9.62 9.22 -15.08
CA GLN A 332 9.52 10.40 -14.23
C GLN A 332 10.58 11.43 -14.63
N ILE A 333 10.19 12.69 -14.71
CA ILE A 333 11.10 13.81 -14.92
C ILE A 333 10.82 14.85 -13.85
N PHE A 334 11.81 15.15 -13.01
CA PHE A 334 11.73 16.22 -12.02
C PHE A 334 12.70 17.34 -12.42
N SER A 335 12.31 18.60 -12.27
CA SER A 335 13.23 19.73 -12.39
C SER A 335 12.88 20.85 -11.43
N GLY A 336 13.89 21.33 -10.69
CA GLY A 336 13.74 22.42 -9.72
C GLY A 336 14.38 22.08 -8.39
N TYR A 337 13.80 22.62 -7.32
CA TYR A 337 14.28 22.47 -5.93
C TYR A 337 13.46 21.44 -5.16
N GLY A 338 14.11 20.69 -4.26
CA GLY A 338 13.43 19.84 -3.29
C GLY A 338 12.81 18.57 -3.84
N GLU A 339 13.57 17.88 -4.68
CA GLU A 339 13.22 16.52 -5.12
C GLU A 339 13.08 15.57 -3.92
N SER A 340 13.93 15.76 -2.91
CA SER A 340 13.86 15.15 -1.57
C SER A 340 14.15 16.19 -0.49
N LEU A 341 13.93 15.88 0.80
CA LEU A 341 14.19 16.83 1.88
C LEU A 341 15.66 17.23 2.00
N ILE A 342 16.61 16.31 1.86
CA ILE A 342 18.04 16.68 1.88
C ILE A 342 18.43 17.61 0.71
N ASP A 343 17.66 17.55 -0.38
CA ASP A 343 17.83 18.39 -1.58
C ASP A 343 16.83 19.57 -1.63
N TYR A 344 16.18 19.93 -0.50
CA TYR A 344 15.14 20.98 -0.47
C TYR A 344 15.63 22.31 -1.08
N ASN A 345 16.89 22.68 -0.84
CA ASN A 345 17.53 23.89 -1.33
C ASN A 345 18.56 23.63 -2.46
N HIS A 346 18.49 22.47 -3.11
CA HIS A 346 19.37 22.09 -4.21
C HIS A 346 18.60 22.00 -5.53
N GLN A 347 19.06 22.75 -6.53
CA GLN A 347 18.45 22.73 -7.86
C GLN A 347 19.11 21.68 -8.74
N ALA A 348 18.30 20.76 -9.27
CA ALA A 348 18.74 19.78 -10.26
C ALA A 348 17.57 19.31 -11.14
N THR A 349 17.92 18.56 -12.18
CA THR A 349 16.96 17.85 -13.03
C THR A 349 17.23 16.37 -12.90
N TYR A 350 16.17 15.59 -12.68
CA TYR A 350 16.23 14.15 -12.52
C TYR A 350 15.38 13.48 -13.58
N VAL A 351 15.85 12.34 -14.10
CA VAL A 351 15.14 11.50 -15.05
C VAL A 351 15.16 10.06 -14.57
N GLY A 352 13.98 9.50 -14.42
CA GLY A 352 13.72 8.18 -13.90
C GLY A 352 13.00 7.29 -14.89
N VAL A 353 13.39 6.02 -14.95
CA VAL A 353 12.66 4.98 -15.70
C VAL A 353 12.55 3.73 -14.84
N GLY A 354 11.36 3.14 -14.81
CA GLY A 354 11.11 1.90 -14.10
C GLY A 354 9.69 1.40 -14.25
N VAL A 355 9.13 0.89 -13.16
CA VAL A 355 7.82 0.26 -13.11
C VAL A 355 7.01 0.77 -11.93
N SER A 356 5.69 0.67 -12.07
CA SER A 356 4.73 1.01 -11.03
C SER A 356 3.59 0.00 -11.02
N MET A 357 2.92 -0.07 -9.87
CA MET A 357 1.75 -0.94 -9.68
C MET A 357 0.47 -0.14 -9.46
N LEU A 358 0.60 1.09 -8.94
CA LEU A 358 -0.50 1.94 -8.53
C LEU A 358 -0.14 3.36 -8.91
N GLU A 359 -1.06 4.04 -9.59
CA GLU A 359 -0.92 5.44 -9.99
C GLU A 359 -1.90 6.33 -9.18
N TRP A 360 -2.12 7.57 -9.61
CA TRP A 360 -2.98 8.49 -8.88
C TRP A 360 -4.45 8.05 -8.91
N TYR A 361 -4.94 7.53 -10.03
CA TYR A 361 -6.36 7.20 -10.22
C TYR A 361 -6.66 5.78 -10.73
#